data_AF-A0A7X7IC92-F1
#
_entry.id   AF-A0A7X7IC92-F1
#
_cell.length_a   1.000
_cell.length_b   1.000
_cell.length_c   1.000
_cell.angle_alpha   90.00
_cell.angle_beta   90.00
_cell.angle_gamma   90.00
#
_symmetry.space_group_name_H-M   'P 1'
#
loop_
_entity.id
_entity.type
_entity.pdbx_description
1 polymer ?
#
loop_
_entity_poly.entity_id
_entity_poly.type
_entity_poly.pdbx_seq_one_letter_code
_entity_poly.pdbx_strand_id
1 'polypeptide(L)'
;KSPGRAVIVAGGAGVAPFPLLLSRMAARYREVFPAPAGEQPGSPEAAGPEVLVLLGFRDSLQFEASAPLRQTAASMGRAGLRCRLEIAVEDGSHGPAEKVTDLLQRHLQPGDRVAVCGPSAMSTAVWRVCSAVSDVQTWFSLETNMACGVGSCHGCVITLADGTQGRVCREGPVFRGETVFASERVLAGEEVAGD
;
A
#
# COMPACT_ATOMS: atom_id res chain seq x y z
N LYS A 1 6.35 -17.58 -13.52
CA LYS A 1 6.09 -16.13 -13.35
C LYS A 1 7.06 -15.60 -12.31
N SER A 2 7.73 -14.47 -12.55
CA SER A 2 8.55 -13.82 -11.52
C SER A 2 7.65 -13.49 -10.32
N PRO A 3 8.08 -13.72 -9.07
CA PRO A 3 7.34 -13.18 -7.93
C PRO A 3 7.32 -11.66 -8.08
N GLY A 4 6.11 -11.09 -8.20
CA GLY A 4 5.96 -9.63 -8.27
C GLY A 4 6.49 -8.96 -7.01
N ARG A 5 6.92 -7.70 -7.11
CA ARG A 5 7.43 -6.96 -5.95
C ARG A 5 6.29 -6.47 -5.07
N ALA A 6 6.62 -6.18 -3.81
CA ALA A 6 5.71 -5.53 -2.89
C ALA A 6 5.75 -4.02 -3.11
N VAL A 7 4.59 -3.38 -3.19
CA VAL A 7 4.44 -1.93 -3.28
C VAL A 7 3.60 -1.46 -2.10
N ILE A 8 4.04 -0.44 -1.40
CA ILE A 8 3.33 0.23 -0.32
C ILE A 8 2.95 1.62 -0.82
N VAL A 9 1.67 1.98 -0.69
CA VAL A 9 1.16 3.30 -1.03
C VAL A 9 0.44 3.88 0.18
N ALA A 10 0.95 4.95 0.75
CA ALA A 10 0.44 5.47 2.00
C ALA A 10 0.28 6.99 1.98
N GLY A 11 -0.70 7.53 2.71
CA GLY A 11 -0.91 8.98 2.76
C GLY A 11 -1.32 9.51 4.12
N GLY A 12 -0.78 10.67 4.50
CA GLY A 12 -1.06 11.31 5.78
C GLY A 12 -0.81 10.38 6.98
N ALA A 13 -1.79 10.23 7.87
CA ALA A 13 -1.69 9.32 9.02
C ALA A 13 -1.66 7.83 8.63
N GLY A 14 -2.09 7.49 7.41
CA GLY A 14 -2.06 6.12 6.88
C GLY A 14 -0.66 5.53 6.68
N VAL A 15 0.39 6.32 6.92
CA VAL A 15 1.78 5.83 6.97
C VAL A 15 2.07 5.02 8.24
N ALA A 16 1.33 5.25 9.32
CA ALA A 16 1.57 4.69 10.65
C ALA A 16 1.69 3.15 10.75
N PRO A 17 0.92 2.31 10.01
CA PRO A 17 1.03 0.86 10.12
C PRO A 17 2.27 0.28 9.44
N PHE A 18 2.88 1.00 8.49
CA PHE A 18 3.90 0.43 7.60
C PHE A 18 5.29 0.19 8.23
N PRO A 19 5.77 0.94 9.23
CA PRO A 19 7.02 0.58 9.93
C PRO A 19 6.96 -0.83 10.53
N LEU A 20 5.82 -1.19 11.13
CA LEU A 20 5.61 -2.53 11.68
C LEU A 20 5.50 -3.58 10.57
N LEU A 21 4.76 -3.29 9.49
CA LEU A 21 4.65 -4.20 8.35
C LEU A 21 6.02 -4.50 7.74
N LEU A 22 6.80 -3.47 7.42
CA LEU A 22 8.15 -3.60 6.87
C LEU A 22 9.07 -4.40 7.80
N SER A 23 9.05 -4.10 9.10
CA SER A 23 9.85 -4.84 10.09
C SER A 23 9.49 -6.32 10.13
N ARG A 24 8.19 -6.66 10.05
CA ARG A 24 7.73 -8.05 9.99
C ARG A 24 8.08 -8.72 8.67
N MET A 25 7.99 -8.01 7.55
CA MET A 25 8.43 -8.50 6.24
C MET A 25 9.91 -8.85 6.25
N ALA A 26 10.76 -7.97 6.80
CA ALA A 26 12.20 -8.20 6.94
C ALA A 26 12.50 -9.41 7.84
N ALA A 27 11.88 -9.50 9.02
CA ALA A 27 12.05 -10.64 9.91
C ALA A 27 11.63 -11.96 9.22
N ARG A 28 10.45 -11.98 8.59
CA ARG A 28 9.93 -13.16 7.90
C ARG A 28 10.78 -13.57 6.70
N TYR A 29 11.26 -12.59 5.92
CA TYR A 29 12.13 -12.87 4.79
C TYR A 29 13.43 -13.54 5.25
N ARG A 30 14.05 -13.04 6.32
CA ARG A 30 15.27 -13.62 6.89
C ARG A 30 15.07 -15.04 7.46
N GLU A 31 13.89 -15.32 8.03
CA GLU A 31 13.54 -16.66 8.50
C GLU A 31 13.42 -17.67 7.35
N VAL A 32 12.84 -17.26 6.22
CA VAL A 32 12.61 -18.13 5.05
C VAL A 32 13.86 -18.24 4.18
N PHE A 33 14.64 -17.16 4.07
CA PHE A 33 15.85 -17.04 3.26
C PHE A 33 17.03 -16.60 4.15
N PRO A 34 17.57 -17.49 4.99
CA PRO A 34 18.74 -17.19 5.79
C PRO A 34 19.95 -16.93 4.89
N ALA A 35 20.75 -15.91 5.22
CA ALA A 35 22.00 -15.64 4.51
C ALA A 35 22.94 -16.87 4.60
N PRO A 36 23.64 -17.25 3.51
CA PRO A 36 24.66 -18.28 3.57
C PRO A 36 25.74 -17.90 4.60
N ALA A 37 26.24 -18.88 5.35
CA ALA A 37 27.33 -18.64 6.29
C ALA A 37 28.58 -18.15 5.53
N GLY A 38 28.94 -16.87 5.71
CA GLY A 38 30.18 -16.29 5.19
C GLY A 38 30.04 -15.30 4.03
N GLU A 39 28.83 -15.03 3.52
CA GLU A 39 28.65 -13.99 2.49
C GLU A 39 28.49 -12.59 3.13
N GLN A 40 29.29 -11.63 2.67
CA GLN A 40 29.17 -10.25 3.15
C GLN A 40 27.87 -9.62 2.63
N PRO A 41 27.09 -8.93 3.49
CA PRO A 41 25.90 -8.21 3.04
C PRO A 41 26.28 -7.14 1.99
N GLY A 42 25.71 -7.20 0.78
CA GLY A 42 25.77 -6.08 -0.18
C GLY A 42 26.45 -6.33 -1.53
N SER A 43 26.68 -7.57 -1.99
CA SER A 43 27.09 -7.78 -3.39
C SER A 43 25.92 -7.49 -4.36
N PRO A 44 26.18 -6.93 -5.57
CA PRO A 44 25.15 -6.59 -6.55
C PRO A 44 24.32 -7.79 -7.05
N GLU A 45 24.93 -8.98 -7.06
CA GLU A 45 24.32 -10.25 -7.47
C GLU A 45 23.49 -10.90 -6.33
N ALA A 46 23.66 -10.45 -5.08
CA ALA A 46 22.90 -10.86 -3.90
C ALA A 46 21.69 -9.95 -3.61
N ALA A 47 21.30 -9.09 -4.56
CA ALA A 47 20.27 -8.11 -4.35
C ALA A 47 18.88 -8.80 -4.33
N GLY A 48 18.39 -9.11 -3.13
CA GLY A 48 17.07 -9.75 -2.91
C GLY A 48 15.89 -8.91 -3.41
N PRO A 49 14.64 -9.39 -3.22
CA PRO A 49 13.47 -8.75 -3.80
C PRO A 49 13.32 -7.30 -3.35
N GLU A 50 12.69 -6.50 -4.21
CA GLU A 50 12.40 -5.10 -3.95
C GLU A 50 11.08 -4.92 -3.22
N VAL A 51 11.08 -3.97 -2.28
CA VAL A 51 9.90 -3.32 -1.72
C VAL A 51 9.92 -1.86 -2.15
N LEU A 52 8.91 -1.42 -2.88
CA LEU A 52 8.72 -0.02 -3.24
C LEU A 52 7.77 0.64 -2.24
N VAL A 53 8.14 1.78 -1.67
CA VAL A 53 7.36 2.52 -0.69
C VAL A 53 7.10 3.92 -1.23
N LEU A 54 5.83 4.25 -1.46
CA LEU A 54 5.37 5.53 -1.98
C LEU A 54 4.53 6.24 -0.93
N LEU A 55 4.92 7.44 -0.53
CA LEU A 55 4.23 8.23 0.49
C LEU A 55 3.67 9.52 -0.10
N GLY A 56 2.47 9.90 0.34
CA GLY A 56 1.83 11.17 -0.01
C GLY A 56 1.53 12.03 1.20
N PHE A 57 1.90 13.30 1.15
CA PHE A 57 1.58 14.28 2.18
C PHE A 57 1.03 15.55 1.54
N ARG A 58 0.20 16.29 2.27
CA ARG A 58 -0.32 17.57 1.80
C ARG A 58 0.72 18.68 1.88
N ASP A 59 1.50 18.69 2.96
CA ASP A 59 2.36 19.79 3.35
C ASP A 59 3.58 19.30 4.15
N SER A 60 4.48 20.24 4.46
CA SER A 60 5.67 20.01 5.29
C SER A 60 5.37 19.42 6.68
N LEU A 61 4.25 19.79 7.31
CA LEU A 61 3.94 19.34 8.66
C LEU A 61 3.62 17.84 8.65
N GLN A 62 2.83 17.39 7.67
CA GLN A 62 2.51 15.97 7.53
C GLN A 62 3.71 15.16 7.03
N PHE A 63 4.59 15.76 6.23
CA PHE A 63 5.82 15.12 5.76
C PHE A 63 6.69 14.56 6.91
N GLU A 64 6.72 15.21 8.07
CA GLU A 64 7.45 14.73 9.26
C GLU A 64 6.99 13.33 9.72
N ALA A 65 5.72 12.96 9.48
CA ALA A 65 5.17 11.65 9.85
C ALA A 65 5.85 10.47 9.12
N SER A 66 6.60 10.75 8.05
CA SER A 66 7.40 9.75 7.34
C SER A 66 8.64 9.27 8.08
N ALA A 67 9.14 10.01 9.08
CA ALA A 67 10.44 9.74 9.71
C ALA A 67 10.61 8.29 10.23
N PRO A 68 9.63 7.69 10.94
CA PRO A 68 9.72 6.30 11.39
C PRO A 68 9.84 5.30 10.23
N LEU A 69 9.17 5.60 9.11
CA LEU A 69 9.19 4.72 7.94
C LEU A 69 10.51 4.83 7.19
N ARG A 70 11.12 6.02 7.10
CA ARG A 70 12.46 6.20 6.51
C ARG A 70 13.51 5.39 7.27
N GLN A 71 13.47 5.45 8.61
CA GLN A 71 14.39 4.68 9.45
C GLN A 71 14.20 3.17 9.24
N THR A 72 12.94 2.72 9.20
CA THR A 72 12.63 1.30 8.95
C THR A 72 13.09 0.86 7.56
N ALA A 73 12.78 1.64 6.52
CA ALA A 73 13.17 1.37 5.14
C ALA A 73 14.69 1.26 4.99
N ALA A 74 15.46 2.16 5.61
CA ALA A 74 16.92 2.10 5.61
C ALA A 74 17.48 0.82 6.28
N SER A 75 16.74 0.23 7.22
CA SER A 75 17.16 -1.00 7.89
C SER A 75 16.86 -2.29 7.11
N MET A 76 15.97 -2.23 6.11
CA MET A 76 15.50 -3.41 5.35
C MET A 76 16.63 -4.18 4.65
N GLY A 77 17.67 -3.46 4.18
CA GLY A 77 18.82 -4.07 3.53
C GLY A 77 19.56 -5.09 4.41
N ARG A 78 19.50 -4.94 5.75
CA ARG A 78 20.09 -5.91 6.69
C ARG A 78 19.42 -7.27 6.65
N ALA A 79 18.18 -7.34 6.17
CA ALA A 79 17.45 -8.58 5.94
C ALA A 79 17.60 -9.11 4.51
N GLY A 80 18.35 -8.44 3.63
CA GLY A 80 18.46 -8.81 2.21
C GLY A 80 17.32 -8.32 1.34
N LEU A 81 16.49 -7.38 1.83
CA LEU A 81 15.42 -6.75 1.07
C LEU A 81 15.85 -5.36 0.59
N ARG A 82 15.76 -5.10 -0.72
CA ARG A 82 15.89 -3.72 -1.22
C ARG A 82 14.63 -2.95 -0.87
N CYS A 83 14.78 -1.76 -0.28
CA CYS A 83 13.64 -0.89 0.01
C CYS A 83 13.87 0.47 -0.63
N ARG A 84 13.11 0.78 -1.67
CA ARG A 84 13.13 2.09 -2.34
C ARG A 84 11.96 2.91 -1.81
N LEU A 85 12.24 4.11 -1.32
CA LEU A 85 11.25 5.01 -0.74
C LEU A 85 11.21 6.31 -1.52
N GLU A 86 10.02 6.70 -1.97
CA GLU A 86 9.75 7.96 -2.66
C GLU A 86 8.57 8.68 -1.99
N ILE A 87 8.62 10.01 -1.95
CA ILE A 87 7.64 10.83 -1.24
C ILE A 87 7.16 11.94 -2.16
N ALA A 88 5.85 12.08 -2.25
CA ALA A 88 5.14 13.15 -2.92
C ALA A 88 4.58 14.12 -1.87
N VAL A 89 4.74 15.42 -2.11
CA VAL A 89 4.16 16.48 -1.27
C VAL A 89 3.37 17.44 -2.16
N GLU A 90 2.06 17.55 -1.91
CA GLU A 90 1.14 18.20 -2.83
C GLU A 90 1.34 19.73 -2.94
N ASP A 91 1.82 20.39 -1.89
CA ASP A 91 2.07 21.84 -1.89
C ASP A 91 3.44 22.23 -2.49
N GLY A 92 4.27 21.26 -2.90
CA GLY A 92 5.59 21.49 -3.47
C GLY A 92 6.65 21.96 -2.47
N SER A 93 6.37 21.93 -1.17
CA SER A 93 7.33 22.33 -0.12
C SER A 93 8.58 21.46 -0.06
N HIS A 94 8.53 20.25 -0.63
CA HIS A 94 9.60 19.25 -0.58
C HIS A 94 9.94 18.68 -1.97
N GLY A 95 9.87 19.51 -3.01
CA GLY A 95 10.14 19.12 -4.39
C GLY A 95 9.01 19.53 -5.34
N PRO A 96 8.83 18.83 -6.47
CA PRO A 96 7.68 19.05 -7.33
C PRO A 96 6.37 18.88 -6.56
N ALA A 97 5.38 19.74 -6.84
CA ALA A 97 4.02 19.56 -6.35
C ALA A 97 3.40 18.35 -7.05
N GLU A 98 3.25 17.24 -6.33
CA GLU A 98 2.75 15.98 -6.89
C GLU A 98 1.99 15.16 -5.84
N LYS A 99 1.18 14.21 -6.33
CA LYS A 99 0.42 13.27 -5.51
C LYS A 99 1.12 11.91 -5.49
N VAL A 100 0.84 11.11 -4.46
CA VAL A 100 1.35 9.73 -4.39
C VAL A 100 0.87 8.86 -5.56
N THR A 101 -0.27 9.20 -6.17
CA THR A 101 -0.76 8.52 -7.38
C THR A 101 0.10 8.81 -8.60
N ASP A 102 0.78 9.95 -8.66
CA ASP A 102 1.68 10.30 -9.76
C ASP A 102 2.96 9.46 -9.65
N LEU A 103 3.48 9.28 -8.42
CA LEU A 103 4.52 8.29 -8.14
C LEU A 103 4.08 6.87 -8.51
N LEU A 104 2.87 6.48 -8.11
CA LEU A 104 2.35 5.14 -8.39
C LEU A 104 2.25 4.88 -9.89
N GLN A 105 1.70 5.80 -10.67
CA GLN A 105 1.60 5.68 -12.13
C GLN A 105 2.96 5.53 -12.81
N ARG A 106 3.98 6.26 -12.32
CA ARG A 106 5.33 6.17 -12.86
C ARG A 106 5.98 4.80 -12.63
N HIS A 107 5.67 4.17 -11.52
CA HIS A 107 6.40 2.97 -11.10
C HIS A 107 5.63 1.67 -11.25
N LEU A 108 4.30 1.66 -11.17
CA LEU A 108 3.48 0.45 -11.08
C LEU A 108 3.73 -0.50 -12.26
N GLN A 109 3.90 -1.78 -11.97
CA GLN A 109 4.19 -2.81 -12.97
C GLN A 109 3.21 -3.99 -12.85
N PRO A 110 2.97 -4.72 -13.95
CA PRO A 110 2.24 -5.98 -13.90
C PRO A 110 2.85 -6.97 -12.90
N GLY A 111 2.02 -7.61 -12.11
CA GLY A 111 2.46 -8.54 -11.06
C GLY A 111 2.65 -7.90 -9.68
N ASP A 112 2.67 -6.57 -9.57
CA ASP A 112 2.86 -5.87 -8.28
C ASP A 112 1.79 -6.27 -7.25
N ARG A 113 2.21 -6.33 -5.98
CA ARG A 113 1.36 -6.61 -4.82
C ARG A 113 1.30 -5.35 -3.95
N VAL A 114 0.19 -4.62 -4.03
CA VAL A 114 0.06 -3.26 -3.49
C VAL A 114 -0.70 -3.26 -2.18
N ALA A 115 -0.08 -2.77 -1.11
CA ALA A 115 -0.74 -2.47 0.16
C ALA A 115 -0.97 -0.97 0.30
N VAL A 116 -2.19 -0.57 0.66
CA VAL A 116 -2.63 0.82 0.64
C VAL A 116 -3.24 1.20 1.99
N CYS A 117 -2.86 2.37 2.52
CA CYS A 117 -3.52 2.94 3.69
C CYS A 117 -3.47 4.47 3.66
N GLY A 118 -4.61 5.13 3.81
CA GLY A 118 -4.73 6.57 3.84
C GLY A 118 -6.16 7.04 3.55
N PRO A 119 -6.36 8.35 3.33
CA PRO A 119 -7.69 8.92 3.14
C PRO A 119 -8.50 8.21 2.05
N SER A 120 -9.82 8.13 2.22
CA SER A 120 -10.71 7.45 1.27
C SER A 120 -10.51 7.91 -0.18
N ALA A 121 -10.42 9.23 -0.41
CA ALA A 121 -10.16 9.79 -1.74
C ALA A 121 -8.83 9.31 -2.35
N MET A 122 -7.77 9.16 -1.54
CA MET A 122 -6.49 8.61 -1.99
C MET A 122 -6.65 7.13 -2.33
N SER A 123 -7.32 6.35 -1.48
CA SER A 123 -7.55 4.91 -1.70
C SER A 123 -8.30 4.65 -3.02
N THR A 124 -9.39 5.39 -3.27
CA THR A 124 -10.12 5.34 -4.54
C THR A 124 -9.22 5.68 -5.74
N ALA A 125 -8.39 6.74 -5.63
CA ALA A 125 -7.49 7.13 -6.73
C ALA A 125 -6.40 6.07 -6.99
N VAL A 126 -5.84 5.47 -5.93
CA VAL A 126 -4.88 4.35 -6.03
C VAL A 126 -5.53 3.13 -6.69
N TRP A 127 -6.77 2.79 -6.32
CA TRP A 127 -7.51 1.70 -6.95
C TRP A 127 -7.68 1.92 -8.46
N ARG A 128 -8.01 3.14 -8.90
CA ARG A 128 -8.14 3.46 -10.34
C ARG A 128 -6.84 3.22 -11.09
N VAL A 129 -5.70 3.60 -10.52
CA VAL A 129 -4.38 3.35 -11.12
C VAL A 129 -4.08 1.85 -11.17
N CYS A 130 -4.26 1.15 -10.05
CA CYS A 130 -3.93 -0.28 -9.96
C CYS A 130 -4.81 -1.16 -10.84
N SER A 131 -6.11 -0.87 -10.90
CA SER A 131 -7.09 -1.67 -11.67
C SER A 131 -6.94 -1.52 -13.18
N ALA A 132 -6.20 -0.53 -13.67
CA ALA A 132 -5.86 -0.36 -15.08
C ALA A 132 -4.66 -1.22 -15.52
N VAL A 133 -3.94 -1.87 -14.59
CA VAL A 133 -2.74 -2.66 -14.87
C VAL A 133 -3.01 -4.15 -14.59
N SER A 134 -2.67 -5.00 -15.56
CA SER A 134 -2.89 -6.44 -15.47
C SER A 134 -2.06 -7.11 -14.36
N ASP A 135 -2.62 -8.14 -13.71
CA ASP A 135 -1.93 -8.97 -12.69
C ASP A 135 -1.46 -8.17 -11.45
N VAL A 136 -2.01 -6.98 -11.20
CA VAL A 136 -1.83 -6.25 -9.95
C VAL A 136 -2.84 -6.73 -8.93
N GLN A 137 -2.38 -7.04 -7.71
CA GLN A 137 -3.27 -7.34 -6.58
C GLN A 137 -3.15 -6.25 -5.53
N THR A 138 -4.27 -5.87 -4.93
CA THR A 138 -4.34 -4.72 -4.03
C THR A 138 -5.03 -5.06 -2.72
N TRP A 139 -4.52 -4.50 -1.62
CA TRP A 139 -5.09 -4.56 -0.29
C TRP A 139 -5.19 -3.17 0.30
N PHE A 140 -6.36 -2.81 0.80
CA PHE A 140 -6.65 -1.49 1.36
C PHE A 140 -7.00 -1.62 2.83
N SER A 141 -6.22 -0.96 3.69
CA SER A 141 -6.56 -0.75 5.08
C SER A 141 -7.50 0.46 5.18
N LEU A 142 -8.78 0.18 5.40
CA LEU A 142 -9.84 1.19 5.41
C LEU A 142 -10.08 1.74 6.81
N GLU A 143 -10.51 2.99 6.85
CA GLU A 143 -10.94 3.69 8.06
C GLU A 143 -12.41 4.06 7.94
N THR A 144 -13.14 3.95 9.05
CA THR A 144 -14.53 4.40 9.19
C THR A 144 -14.79 4.69 10.67
N ASN A 145 -15.91 5.34 10.97
CA ASN A 145 -16.30 5.57 12.36
C ASN A 145 -16.48 4.23 13.08
N MET A 146 -15.88 4.12 14.27
CA MET A 146 -15.98 2.93 15.11
C MET A 146 -16.46 3.31 16.50
N ALA A 147 -17.40 2.53 17.04
CA ALA A 147 -17.80 2.61 18.45
C ALA A 147 -17.23 1.43 19.23
N CYS A 148 -17.70 0.20 18.99
CA CYS A 148 -17.29 -0.95 19.79
C CYS A 148 -15.94 -1.58 19.39
N GLY A 149 -15.50 -1.42 18.14
CA GLY A 149 -14.26 -2.03 17.62
C GLY A 149 -14.22 -3.57 17.57
N VAL A 150 -15.31 -4.26 17.95
CA VAL A 150 -15.34 -5.74 18.07
C VAL A 150 -16.44 -6.42 17.23
N GLY A 151 -17.13 -5.65 16.39
CA GLY A 151 -18.15 -6.14 15.45
C GLY A 151 -19.59 -6.17 15.95
N SER A 152 -19.82 -5.87 17.24
CA SER A 152 -21.15 -5.98 17.86
C SER A 152 -22.10 -4.84 17.51
N CYS A 153 -21.61 -3.59 17.46
CA CYS A 153 -22.48 -2.41 17.30
C CYS A 153 -22.87 -2.07 15.85
N HIS A 154 -22.21 -2.68 14.85
CA HIS A 154 -22.39 -2.36 13.43
C HIS A 154 -22.13 -0.89 13.02
N GLY A 155 -21.54 -0.06 13.88
CA GLY A 155 -21.22 1.34 13.54
C GLY A 155 -20.14 1.52 12.46
N CYS A 156 -19.32 0.49 12.20
CA CYS A 156 -18.22 0.53 11.23
C CYS A 156 -18.54 -0.22 9.92
N VAL A 157 -19.82 -0.25 9.53
CA VAL A 157 -20.25 -0.94 8.30
C VAL A 157 -19.86 -0.13 7.06
N ILE A 158 -19.42 -0.84 6.02
CA ILE A 158 -19.19 -0.34 4.67
C ILE A 158 -19.98 -1.19 3.67
N THR A 159 -20.35 -0.59 2.54
CA THR A 159 -20.92 -1.32 1.40
C THR A 159 -19.79 -1.89 0.56
N LEU A 160 -19.85 -3.19 0.29
CA LEU A 160 -18.92 -3.90 -0.58
C LEU A 160 -19.35 -3.77 -2.06
N ALA A 161 -18.46 -4.10 -2.98
CA ALA A 161 -18.70 -3.95 -4.41
C ALA A 161 -19.87 -4.81 -4.92
N ASP A 162 -20.18 -5.92 -4.24
CA ASP A 162 -21.32 -6.79 -4.55
C ASP A 162 -22.65 -6.33 -3.91
N GLY A 163 -22.66 -5.16 -3.26
CA GLY A 163 -23.82 -4.59 -2.58
C GLY A 163 -24.06 -5.13 -1.17
N THR A 164 -23.27 -6.12 -0.71
CA THR A 164 -23.35 -6.63 0.66
C THR A 164 -22.69 -5.66 1.64
N GLN A 165 -22.87 -5.91 2.94
CA GLN A 165 -22.29 -5.12 4.02
C GLN A 165 -21.12 -5.86 4.67
N GLY A 166 -20.01 -5.16 4.88
CA GLY A 166 -18.87 -5.63 5.69
C GLY A 166 -18.57 -4.69 6.85
N ARG A 167 -18.08 -5.19 7.98
CA ARG A 167 -17.64 -4.36 9.11
C ARG A 167 -16.13 -4.24 9.12
N VAL A 168 -15.64 -3.00 9.09
CA VAL A 168 -14.20 -2.71 9.06
C VAL A 168 -13.48 -3.27 10.29
N CYS A 169 -14.07 -3.22 11.48
CA CYS A 169 -13.42 -3.71 12.70
C CYS A 169 -13.40 -5.24 12.86
N ARG A 170 -14.17 -6.00 12.06
CA ARG A 170 -14.33 -7.44 12.23
C ARG A 170 -13.89 -8.24 11.01
N GLU A 171 -14.40 -7.88 9.83
CA GLU A 171 -13.99 -8.48 8.57
C GLU A 171 -12.75 -7.81 7.99
N GLY A 172 -12.52 -6.54 8.36
CA GLY A 172 -11.35 -5.77 7.99
C GLY A 172 -10.28 -5.69 9.08
N PRO A 173 -9.52 -4.57 9.17
CA PRO A 173 -9.66 -3.34 8.38
C PRO A 173 -9.07 -3.45 6.96
N VAL A 174 -8.36 -4.54 6.66
CA VAL A 174 -7.68 -4.75 5.38
C VAL A 174 -8.54 -5.59 4.45
N PHE A 175 -8.98 -5.01 3.35
CA PHE A 175 -9.80 -5.68 2.32
C PHE A 175 -9.07 -5.75 0.98
N ARG A 176 -9.46 -6.70 0.13
CA ARG A 176 -9.04 -6.68 -1.28
C ARG A 176 -9.67 -5.51 -2.01
N GLY A 177 -8.93 -4.88 -2.92
CA GLY A 177 -9.43 -3.75 -3.70
C GLY A 177 -10.68 -4.09 -4.50
N GLU A 178 -10.71 -5.27 -5.12
CA GLU A 178 -11.86 -5.74 -5.89
C GLU A 178 -13.12 -5.87 -5.03
N THR A 179 -12.97 -6.28 -3.76
CA THR A 179 -14.09 -6.46 -2.83
C THR A 179 -14.75 -5.14 -2.46
N VAL A 180 -14.01 -4.03 -2.49
CA VAL A 180 -14.50 -2.73 -2.00
C VAL A 180 -14.84 -1.79 -3.15
N PHE A 181 -14.01 -1.73 -4.19
CA PHE A 181 -14.06 -0.67 -5.19
C PHE A 181 -14.46 -1.14 -6.60
N ALA A 182 -14.72 -2.43 -6.84
CA ALA A 182 -15.03 -2.91 -8.19
C ALA A 182 -16.34 -2.34 -8.76
N SER A 183 -17.31 -1.95 -7.93
CA SER A 183 -18.53 -1.28 -8.38
C SER A 183 -18.27 0.11 -8.99
N GLU A 184 -17.13 0.75 -8.69
CA GLU A 184 -16.76 2.03 -9.28
C GLU A 184 -16.31 1.92 -10.75
N ARG A 185 -15.98 0.72 -11.25
CA ARG A 185 -15.69 0.51 -12.69
C ARG A 185 -16.92 0.80 -13.55
N VAL A 186 -18.11 0.49 -13.06
CA VAL A 186 -19.38 0.70 -13.76
C VAL A 186 -19.67 2.19 -13.96
N LEU A 187 -19.17 3.07 -13.09
CA LEU A 187 -19.41 4.52 -13.17
C LEU A 187 -18.40 5.26 -14.07
N ALA A 188 -17.30 4.61 -14.48
CA ALA A 188 -16.21 5.22 -15.24
C ALA A 188 -16.17 4.83 -16.74
N GLY A 189 -17.23 4.22 -17.28
CA GLY A 189 -17.43 4.11 -18.73
C GLY A 189 -17.26 2.73 -19.36
N GLU A 190 -17.81 1.68 -18.75
CA GLU A 190 -18.11 0.44 -19.50
C GLU A 190 -19.62 0.31 -19.65
N GLU A 191 -20.10 0.58 -20.86
CA GLU A 191 -21.46 0.21 -21.29
C GLU A 191 -21.64 -1.30 -21.17
N VAL A 192 -22.80 -1.65 -20.62
CA VAL A 192 -23.33 -3.00 -20.47
C VAL A 192 -23.43 -3.67 -21.84
N ALA A 193 -22.58 -4.67 -22.11
CA ALA A 193 -22.92 -5.72 -23.05
C ALA A 193 -23.72 -6.78 -22.29
N GLY A 194 -25.05 -6.63 -22.34
CA GLY A 194 -25.96 -7.68 -21.92
C GLY A 194 -25.96 -8.81 -22.94
N ASP A 195 -26.05 -10.04 -22.43
CA ASP A 195 -26.68 -11.18 -23.09
C ASP A 195 -27.46 -11.97 -22.02
#